data_AF-A0A3D2SQR7-F1
#
_entry.id   AF-A0A3D2SQR7-F1
#
_cell.length_a   1.000
_cell.length_b   1.000
_cell.length_c   1.000
_cell.angle_alpha   90.00
_cell.angle_beta   90.00
_cell.angle_gamma   90.00
#
_symmetry.space_group_name_H-M   'P 1'
#
loop_
_entity.id
_entity.type
_entity.pdbx_description
1 polymer ?
#
loop_
_entity_poly.entity_id
_entity_poly.type
_entity_poly.pdbx_seq_one_letter_code
_entity_poly.pdbx_strand_id
1 'polypeptide(L)'
;MRRLPFFLSSCFFLATQAQAELIMNGASISTTTTTPAVSSFSPQNDFKGCIANLRSQAISSGVSAATYDRYTQNLSPDYSVIDKLNYQPEFSTPIWDYLSGLVDDERVQAGQQKMAQYRDVLNRASQAYGV
;
A
#
# COMPACT_ATOMS: atom_id res chain seq x y z
N MET A 1 47.03 2.43 59.79
CA MET A 1 47.14 1.02 60.24
C MET A 1 46.31 0.15 59.31
N ARG A 2 46.94 -0.89 58.76
CA ARG A 2 46.50 -1.85 57.72
C ARG A 2 44.99 -2.13 57.63
N ARG A 3 44.46 -2.19 56.40
CA ARG A 3 43.49 -3.20 55.97
C ARG A 3 43.77 -3.69 54.55
N LEU A 4 43.56 -5.00 54.38
CA LEU A 4 43.98 -5.91 53.31
C LEU A 4 43.30 -5.65 51.95
N PRO A 5 43.95 -6.04 50.83
CA PRO A 5 43.29 -6.19 49.53
C PRO A 5 42.47 -7.49 49.52
N PHE A 6 41.57 -7.70 48.54
CA PHE A 6 41.44 -8.98 47.82
C PHE A 6 40.31 -8.93 46.75
N PHE A 7 40.73 -9.11 45.50
CA PHE A 7 40.14 -9.90 44.39
C PHE A 7 38.86 -9.45 43.67
N LEU A 8 39.08 -9.08 42.40
CA LEU A 8 38.15 -9.21 41.27
C LEU A 8 37.49 -10.59 41.27
N SER A 9 36.17 -10.63 41.18
CA SER A 9 35.46 -11.79 40.64
C SER A 9 34.56 -11.31 39.51
N SER A 10 35.00 -11.58 38.28
CA SER A 10 34.24 -11.38 37.07
C SER A 10 33.23 -12.53 36.95
N CYS A 11 31.95 -12.27 37.15
CA CYS A 11 30.90 -13.25 36.84
C CYS A 11 30.77 -13.38 35.32
N PHE A 12 31.39 -14.42 34.76
CA PHE A 12 31.04 -14.95 33.45
C PHE A 12 29.61 -15.51 33.51
N PHE A 13 28.66 -14.79 32.90
CA PHE A 13 27.33 -15.34 32.60
C PHE A 13 27.46 -16.33 31.44
N LEU A 14 27.58 -17.63 31.75
CA LEU A 14 27.28 -18.69 30.81
C LEU A 14 25.75 -18.76 30.67
N ALA A 15 25.22 -18.15 29.61
CA ALA A 15 23.83 -18.35 29.21
C ALA A 15 23.67 -19.80 28.72
N THR A 16 23.20 -20.68 29.59
CA THR A 16 22.75 -22.01 29.21
C THR A 16 21.46 -21.86 28.40
N GLN A 17 21.54 -22.09 27.09
CA GLN A 17 20.36 -22.21 26.23
C GLN A 17 19.61 -23.47 26.65
N ALA A 18 18.50 -23.32 27.37
CA ALA A 18 17.55 -24.39 27.59
C ALA A 18 16.83 -24.67 26.26
N GLN A 19 17.22 -25.75 25.58
CA GLN A 19 16.46 -26.24 24.42
C GLN A 19 15.21 -26.95 24.94
N ALA A 20 14.07 -26.26 24.95
CA ALA A 20 12.78 -26.91 25.10
C ALA A 20 12.40 -27.54 23.76
N GLU A 21 12.57 -28.85 23.61
CA GLU A 21 12.01 -29.57 22.46
C GLU A 21 10.50 -29.69 22.63
N LEU A 22 9.73 -29.06 21.73
CA LEU A 22 8.29 -29.25 21.66
C LEU A 22 8.00 -30.55 20.89
N ILE A 23 7.74 -31.63 21.61
CA ILE A 23 7.35 -32.92 21.03
C ILE A 23 5.83 -32.94 20.88
N MET A 24 5.34 -32.93 19.64
CA MET A 24 3.92 -33.17 19.33
C MET A 24 3.81 -34.53 18.63
N ASN A 25 3.04 -35.46 19.20
CA ASN A 25 2.83 -36.82 18.68
C ASN A 25 4.11 -37.64 18.41
N GLY A 26 5.15 -37.48 19.23
CA GLY A 26 6.36 -38.33 19.19
C GLY A 26 7.37 -38.00 18.09
N ALA A 27 7.20 -36.91 17.34
CA ALA A 27 8.16 -36.44 16.35
C ALA A 27 8.81 -35.12 16.81
N SER A 28 10.14 -35.05 16.73
CA SER A 28 10.91 -33.81 16.94
C SER A 28 10.65 -32.85 15.78
N ILE A 29 9.93 -31.76 16.03
CA ILE A 29 9.72 -30.70 15.04
C ILE A 29 10.96 -29.81 15.07
N SER A 30 11.86 -29.97 14.09
CA SER A 30 12.90 -28.97 13.84
C SER A 30 12.22 -27.68 13.38
N THR A 31 12.14 -26.67 14.25
CA THR A 31 11.83 -25.31 13.84
C THR A 31 13.01 -24.79 13.03
N THR A 32 13.03 -25.08 11.73
CA THR A 32 13.83 -24.29 10.79
C THR A 32 13.27 -22.88 10.84
N THR A 33 13.93 -22.00 11.58
CA THR A 33 13.78 -20.56 11.51
C THR A 33 14.12 -20.16 10.08
N THR A 34 13.12 -20.26 9.20
CA THR A 34 13.18 -19.69 7.86
C THR A 34 13.04 -18.20 8.08
N THR A 35 14.17 -17.52 8.27
CA THR A 35 14.23 -16.07 8.21
C THR A 35 13.65 -15.70 6.85
N PRO A 36 12.50 -15.00 6.77
CA PRO A 36 11.98 -14.59 5.48
C PRO A 36 13.06 -13.76 4.80
N ALA A 37 13.44 -14.18 3.59
CA ALA A 37 14.34 -13.39 2.76
C ALA A 37 13.66 -12.04 2.54
N VAL A 38 14.16 -10.99 3.19
CA VAL A 38 13.70 -9.63 2.96
C VAL A 38 14.14 -9.28 1.55
N SER A 39 13.22 -9.41 0.60
CA SER A 39 13.43 -8.93 -0.76
C SER A 39 13.61 -7.43 -0.69
N SER A 40 14.80 -6.93 -1.05
CA SER A 40 15.05 -5.49 -1.11
C SER A 40 14.21 -4.91 -2.24
N PHE A 41 13.11 -4.22 -1.90
CA PHE A 41 12.31 -3.48 -2.86
C PHE A 41 13.17 -2.44 -3.58
N SER A 42 13.18 -2.50 -4.90
CA SER A 42 13.84 -1.52 -5.75
C SER A 42 12.76 -0.88 -6.63
N PRO A 43 12.29 0.33 -6.25
CA PRO A 43 11.17 1.01 -6.88
C PRO A 43 11.11 0.90 -8.41
N GLN A 44 12.20 1.27 -9.09
CA GLN A 44 12.27 1.29 -10.55
C GLN A 44 12.31 -0.11 -11.17
N ASN A 45 13.00 -1.06 -10.53
CA ASN A 45 13.15 -2.41 -11.06
C ASN A 45 11.84 -3.20 -10.91
N ASP A 46 11.18 -3.05 -9.76
CA ASP A 46 9.90 -3.70 -9.49
C ASP A 46 8.79 -3.12 -10.37
N PHE A 47 8.82 -1.81 -10.65
CA PHE A 47 7.91 -1.19 -11.61
C PHE A 47 8.10 -1.73 -13.03
N LYS A 48 9.34 -1.83 -13.52
CA LYS A 48 9.62 -2.44 -14.84
C LYS A 48 9.16 -3.89 -14.91
N GLY A 49 9.39 -4.67 -13.86
CA GLY A 49 8.91 -6.05 -13.76
C GLY A 49 7.39 -6.13 -13.78
N CYS A 50 6.71 -5.23 -13.06
CA CYS A 50 5.25 -5.13 -13.07
C CYS A 50 4.71 -4.83 -14.48
N ILE A 51 5.26 -3.83 -15.17
CA ILE A 51 4.89 -3.51 -16.56
C ILE A 51 5.15 -4.69 -17.50
N ALA A 52 6.24 -5.44 -17.32
CA ALA A 52 6.49 -6.63 -18.14
C ALA A 52 5.43 -7.72 -17.88
N ASN A 53 5.08 -7.97 -16.62
CA ASN A 53 4.11 -8.99 -16.23
C ASN A 53 2.67 -8.69 -16.67
N LEU A 54 2.31 -7.41 -16.77
CA LEU A 54 0.98 -6.98 -17.23
C LEU A 54 0.78 -7.15 -18.75
N ARG A 55 1.85 -7.26 -19.53
CA ARG A 55 1.79 -7.28 -21.00
C ARG A 55 0.95 -8.44 -21.54
N SER A 56 1.14 -9.65 -21.00
CA SER A 56 0.40 -10.84 -21.47
C SER A 56 -1.11 -10.70 -21.21
N GLN A 57 -1.47 -10.17 -20.04
CA GLN A 57 -2.86 -9.93 -19.64
C GLN A 57 -3.52 -8.84 -20.50
N ALA A 58 -2.78 -7.77 -20.82
CA ALA A 58 -3.26 -6.71 -21.70
C ALA A 58 -3.56 -7.26 -23.10
N ILE A 59 -2.65 -8.09 -23.65
CA ILE A 59 -2.84 -8.72 -24.96
C ILE A 59 -4.02 -9.70 -24.95
N SER A 60 -4.16 -10.53 -23.92
CA SER A 60 -5.33 -11.43 -23.79
C SER A 60 -6.65 -10.67 -23.65
N SER A 61 -6.59 -9.41 -23.19
CA SER A 61 -7.75 -8.51 -23.07
C SER A 61 -8.01 -7.69 -24.35
N GLY A 62 -7.28 -7.94 -25.44
CA GLY A 62 -7.49 -7.31 -26.74
C GLY A 62 -6.62 -6.08 -27.03
N VAL A 63 -5.67 -5.73 -26.15
CA VAL A 63 -4.71 -4.65 -26.43
C VAL A 63 -3.66 -5.14 -27.43
N SER A 64 -3.42 -4.40 -28.51
CA SER A 64 -2.36 -4.77 -29.44
C SER A 64 -0.97 -4.65 -28.77
N ALA A 65 -0.06 -5.58 -29.09
CA ALA A 65 1.31 -5.53 -28.58
C ALA A 65 1.98 -4.17 -28.85
N ALA A 66 1.83 -3.64 -30.07
CA ALA A 66 2.38 -2.35 -30.45
C ALA A 66 1.80 -1.19 -29.63
N THR A 67 0.50 -1.23 -29.32
CA THR A 67 -0.16 -0.25 -28.44
C THR A 67 0.44 -0.32 -27.04
N TYR A 68 0.54 -1.52 -26.46
CA TYR A 68 1.09 -1.71 -25.12
C TYR A 68 2.51 -1.14 -25.04
N ASP A 69 3.39 -1.63 -25.91
CA ASP A 69 4.80 -1.25 -25.91
C ASP A 69 4.97 0.27 -26.12
N ARG A 70 4.21 0.88 -27.04
CA ARG A 70 4.24 2.33 -27.28
C ARG A 70 3.90 3.14 -26.04
N TYR A 71 2.88 2.75 -25.29
CA TYR A 71 2.39 3.52 -24.14
C TYR A 71 3.08 3.17 -22.83
N THR A 72 3.78 2.04 -22.74
CA THR A 72 4.47 1.62 -21.51
C THR A 72 5.99 1.76 -21.52
N GLN A 73 6.63 1.88 -22.70
CA GLN A 73 8.11 1.85 -22.83
C GLN A 73 8.88 2.87 -21.99
N ASN A 74 8.29 4.05 -21.73
CA ASN A 74 8.95 5.16 -21.03
C ASN A 74 8.22 5.58 -19.76
N LEU A 75 7.41 4.68 -19.19
CA LEU A 75 6.75 4.96 -17.91
C LEU A 75 7.77 4.95 -16.77
N SER A 76 7.56 5.88 -15.84
CA SER A 76 8.21 5.91 -14.54
C SER A 76 7.12 5.82 -13.46
N PRO A 77 7.39 5.13 -12.35
CA PRO A 77 6.45 5.09 -11.24
C PRO A 77 6.30 6.48 -10.60
N ASP A 78 5.06 6.91 -10.37
CA ASP A 78 4.75 8.07 -9.53
C ASP A 78 4.36 7.59 -8.13
N TYR A 79 5.29 7.69 -7.18
CA TYR A 79 5.06 7.25 -5.80
C TYR A 79 4.18 8.21 -4.99
N SER A 80 3.91 9.43 -5.47
CA SER A 80 2.95 10.32 -4.81
C SER A 80 1.54 9.72 -4.82
N VAL A 81 1.26 8.78 -5.72
CA VAL A 81 0.01 8.01 -5.73
C VAL A 81 -0.13 7.14 -4.49
N ILE A 82 0.96 6.55 -3.97
CA ILE A 82 0.92 5.73 -2.76
C ILE A 82 0.67 6.61 -1.52
N ASP A 83 1.30 7.79 -1.47
CA ASP A 83 1.06 8.74 -0.38
C ASP A 83 -0.40 9.21 -0.37
N LYS A 84 -0.96 9.56 -1.54
CA LYS A 84 -2.38 9.94 -1.70
C LYS A 84 -3.34 8.78 -1.40
N LEU A 85 -2.95 7.54 -1.71
CA LEU A 85 -3.74 6.37 -1.37
C LEU A 85 -3.82 6.17 0.15
N ASN A 86 -2.71 6.41 0.86
CA ASN A 86 -2.60 6.28 2.31
C ASN A 86 -3.22 7.48 3.06
N TYR A 87 -3.35 8.63 2.40
CA TYR A 87 -3.93 9.84 2.97
C TYR A 87 -5.14 10.32 2.15
N GLN A 88 -6.31 9.79 2.50
CA GLN A 88 -7.59 10.19 1.91
C GLN A 88 -8.36 11.05 2.92
N PRO A 89 -8.68 12.32 2.58
CA PRO A 89 -9.40 13.24 3.47
C PRO A 89 -10.71 12.67 4.04
N GLU A 90 -11.37 11.79 3.29
CA GLU A 90 -12.58 11.06 3.69
C GLU A 90 -12.41 10.28 5.01
N PHE A 91 -11.19 9.82 5.32
CA PHE A 91 -10.89 8.99 6.49
C PHE A 91 -10.07 9.72 7.55
N SER A 92 -9.40 10.82 7.20
CA SER A 92 -8.50 11.55 8.10
C SER A 92 -9.07 12.88 8.59
N THR A 93 -10.01 13.48 7.86
CA THR A 93 -10.52 14.82 8.15
C THR A 93 -11.78 14.73 9.03
N PRO A 94 -11.90 15.53 10.11
CA PRO A 94 -13.14 15.59 10.87
C PRO A 94 -14.34 15.90 9.96
N ILE A 95 -15.47 15.23 10.21
CA ILE A 95 -16.60 15.23 9.28
C ILE A 95 -17.09 16.64 8.89
N TRP A 96 -17.07 17.59 9.82
CA TRP A 96 -17.50 18.97 9.55
C TRP A 96 -16.50 19.73 8.69
N ASP A 97 -15.21 19.52 8.92
CA ASP A 97 -14.15 20.11 8.08
C ASP A 97 -14.19 19.53 6.67
N TYR A 98 -14.52 18.23 6.54
CA TYR A 98 -14.71 17.59 5.25
C TYR A 98 -15.91 18.16 4.48
N LEU A 99 -17.09 18.25 5.12
CA LEU A 99 -18.30 18.77 4.48
C LEU A 99 -18.20 20.24 4.11
N SER A 100 -17.59 21.07 4.97
CA SER A 100 -17.48 22.51 4.73
C SER A 100 -16.61 22.86 3.51
N GLY A 101 -15.67 21.99 3.13
CA GLY A 101 -14.89 22.15 1.89
C GLY A 101 -15.58 21.63 0.63
N LEU A 102 -16.71 20.92 0.76
CA LEU A 102 -17.43 20.28 -0.36
C LEU A 102 -18.79 20.90 -0.65
N VAL A 103 -19.43 21.48 0.37
CA VAL A 103 -20.77 22.07 0.30
C VAL A 103 -20.66 23.55 0.64
N ASP A 104 -20.53 24.36 -0.41
CA ASP A 104 -20.45 25.81 -0.34
C ASP A 104 -21.37 26.46 -1.38
N ASP A 105 -21.63 27.76 -1.22
CA ASP A 105 -22.55 28.51 -2.08
C ASP A 105 -22.05 28.60 -3.53
N GLU A 106 -20.74 28.66 -3.75
CA GLU A 106 -20.14 28.73 -5.08
C GLU A 106 -20.43 27.45 -5.86
N ARG A 107 -20.25 26.29 -5.23
CA ARG A 107 -20.55 24.97 -5.80
C ARG A 107 -22.04 24.77 -6.03
N VAL A 108 -22.90 25.24 -5.12
CA VAL A 108 -24.36 25.16 -5.30
C VAL A 108 -24.79 25.98 -6.52
N GLN A 109 -24.28 27.21 -6.66
CA GLN A 109 -24.58 28.07 -7.80
C GLN A 109 -24.04 27.47 -9.11
N ALA A 110 -22.80 26.98 -9.10
CA ALA A 110 -22.23 26.29 -10.25
C ALA A 110 -23.07 25.06 -10.63
N GLY A 111 -23.52 24.28 -9.65
CA GLY A 111 -24.41 23.13 -9.86
C GLY A 111 -25.72 23.52 -10.53
N GLN A 112 -26.39 24.57 -10.06
CA GLN A 112 -27.63 25.08 -10.66
C GLN A 112 -27.42 25.55 -12.11
N GLN A 113 -26.33 26.25 -12.38
CA GLN A 113 -25.98 26.67 -13.75
C GLN A 113 -25.75 25.46 -14.66
N LYS A 114 -25.03 24.42 -14.18
CA LYS A 114 -24.80 23.19 -14.94
C LYS A 114 -26.07 22.38 -15.14
N MET A 115 -26.97 22.34 -14.17
CA MET A 115 -28.28 21.71 -14.33
C MET A 115 -29.11 22.39 -15.42
N ALA A 116 -29.12 23.72 -15.47
CA ALA A 116 -29.78 24.45 -16.55
C ALA A 116 -29.09 24.20 -17.90
N GLN A 117 -27.77 24.27 -17.95
CA GLN A 117 -26.96 24.06 -19.16
C GLN A 117 -27.17 22.65 -19.76
N TYR A 118 -27.21 21.61 -18.93
CA TYR A 118 -27.26 20.21 -19.37
C TYR A 118 -28.62 19.54 -19.17
N ARG A 119 -29.68 20.32 -18.93
CA ARG A 119 -31.03 19.85 -18.59
C ARG A 119 -31.51 18.69 -19.45
N ASP A 120 -31.37 18.79 -20.77
CA ASP A 120 -31.88 17.76 -21.68
C ASP A 120 -31.10 16.44 -21.59
N VAL A 121 -29.79 16.51 -21.36
CA VAL A 121 -28.95 15.31 -21.15
C VAL A 121 -29.28 14.67 -19.81
N LEU A 122 -29.37 15.48 -18.76
CA LEU A 122 -29.72 15.02 -17.40
C LEU A 122 -31.11 14.37 -17.37
N ASN A 123 -32.11 14.97 -18.04
CA ASN A 123 -33.44 14.39 -18.15
C ASN A 123 -33.42 13.04 -18.88
N ARG A 124 -32.66 12.90 -19.97
CA ARG A 124 -32.52 11.62 -20.66
C ARG A 124 -31.84 10.57 -19.79
N ALA A 125 -30.80 10.95 -19.07
CA ALA A 125 -30.11 10.05 -18.14
C ALA A 125 -31.06 9.59 -17.02
N SER A 126 -31.84 10.50 -16.44
CA SER A 126 -32.83 10.18 -15.42
C SER A 126 -33.93 9.24 -15.95
N GLN A 127 -34.45 9.49 -17.15
CA GLN A 127 -35.44 8.62 -17.78
C GLN A 127 -34.89 7.22 -18.12
N ALA A 128 -33.66 7.15 -18.61
CA ALA A 128 -33.06 5.90 -19.05
C ALA A 128 -32.57 5.03 -17.87
N TYR A 129 -32.06 5.66 -16.80
CA TYR A 129 -31.34 4.97 -15.72
C TYR A 129 -31.97 5.13 -14.33
N GLY A 130 -32.96 5.99 -14.15
CA GLY A 130 -33.65 6.19 -12.86
C GLY A 130 -32.83 6.93 -11.80
N VAL A 131 -31.83 7.73 -12.24
CA VAL A 131 -30.99 8.58 -11.38
C VAL A 131 -31.41 10.04 -11.38
#